data_AF-A0A947HEG8-F1
#
_entry.id   AF-A0A947HEG8-F1
#
_cell.length_a   1.000
_cell.length_b   1.000
_cell.length_c   1.000
_cell.angle_alpha   90.00
_cell.angle_beta   90.00
_cell.angle_gamma   90.00
#
_symmetry.space_group_name_H-M   'P 1'
#
loop_
_entity.id
_entity.type
_entity.pdbx_description
1 polymer ?
#
loop_
_entity_poly.entity_id
_entity_poly.type
_entity_poly.pdbx_seq_one_letter_code
_entity_poly.pdbx_strand_id
1 'polypeptide(L)'
;MNNLTEITTIVADGQARQLAQFNETNVQTILGIFLAQVQELESAIVQGLVLTYLANATGWMLEQWGKIVGELRPAYGDAATDDNVYRGLIYARIAVNNSHGTLPDVYKILRLLQASQPKVREIFPATDQVEYTGTPYISGAQIRSVLELATAPITFNITEYPESGGFCLDGGRGLGLDDGILAISH
;
A
#
# COMPACT_ATOMS: atom_id res chain seq x y z
N MET A 1 11.15 8.78 0.87
CA MET A 1 10.98 10.25 0.86
C MET A 1 11.10 10.71 2.30
N ASN A 2 11.91 11.73 2.56
CA ASN A 2 12.10 12.26 3.91
C ASN A 2 10.74 12.69 4.47
N ASN A 3 10.42 12.21 5.67
CA ASN A 3 9.19 12.57 6.37
C ASN A 3 9.19 14.10 6.54
N LEU A 4 8.19 14.77 5.99
CA LEU A 4 7.95 16.18 6.28
C LEU A 4 7.70 16.27 7.79
N THR A 5 8.63 16.89 8.51
CA THR A 5 8.63 16.94 9.98
C THR A 5 8.23 18.34 10.38
N GLU A 6 7.13 18.45 11.12
CA GLU A 6 6.65 19.72 11.67
C GLU A 6 7.67 20.30 12.66
N ILE A 7 7.93 21.60 12.57
CA ILE A 7 8.74 22.31 13.56
C ILE A 7 7.78 22.79 14.65
N THR A 8 7.87 22.21 15.84
CA THR A 8 7.00 22.56 16.99
C THR A 8 7.62 23.60 17.92
N THR A 9 8.84 24.06 17.62
CA THR A 9 9.67 24.89 18.49
C THR A 9 9.77 26.35 18.07
N ILE A 10 8.97 26.81 17.09
CA ILE A 10 9.09 28.15 16.50
C ILE A 10 9.09 29.26 17.55
N VAL A 11 8.21 29.15 18.55
CA VAL A 11 8.11 30.14 19.65
C VAL A 11 9.40 30.16 20.48
N ALA A 12 9.88 29.00 20.89
CA ALA A 12 11.09 28.87 21.70
C ALA A 12 12.34 29.33 20.93
N ASP A 13 12.45 28.94 19.66
CA ASP A 13 13.57 29.31 18.80
C ASP A 13 13.57 30.81 18.48
N GLY A 14 12.39 31.40 18.26
CA GLY A 14 12.25 32.83 18.01
C GLY A 14 12.58 33.68 19.23
N GLN A 15 12.17 33.25 20.43
CA GLN A 15 12.55 33.91 21.69
C GLN A 15 14.04 33.77 21.98
N ALA A 16 14.64 32.60 21.71
CA ALA A 16 16.08 32.36 21.92
C ALA A 16 16.98 33.19 20.99
N ARG A 17 16.48 33.59 19.81
CA ARG A 17 17.22 34.42 18.82
C ARG A 17 17.09 35.92 19.06
N GLN A 18 16.35 36.34 20.08
CA GLN A 18 16.13 37.74 20.39
C GLN A 18 17.42 38.43 20.87
N LEU A 19 17.71 39.61 20.34
CA LEU A 19 18.86 40.41 20.78
C LEU A 19 18.65 40.85 22.24
N ALA A 20 19.72 40.89 23.03
CA ALA A 20 19.67 41.25 24.45
C ALA A 20 18.95 42.59 24.73
N GLN A 21 19.05 43.55 23.81
CA GLN A 21 18.39 44.86 23.91
C GLN A 21 16.86 44.80 23.84
N PHE A 22 16.28 43.70 23.37
CA PHE A 22 14.84 43.50 23.26
C PHE A 22 14.32 42.49 24.30
N ASN A 23 15.14 42.04 25.26
CA ASN A 23 14.80 40.97 26.19
C ASN A 23 13.84 41.40 27.32
N GLU A 24 13.08 42.48 27.10
CA GLU A 24 12.07 42.97 28.03
C GLU A 24 10.79 42.13 27.97
N THR A 25 10.14 41.93 29.12
CA THR A 25 8.96 41.05 29.28
C THR A 25 7.81 41.41 28.31
N ASN A 26 7.58 42.71 28.08
CA ASN A 26 6.51 43.15 27.18
C ASN A 26 6.81 42.79 25.72
N VAL A 27 8.06 42.95 25.28
CA VAL A 27 8.47 42.63 23.90
C VAL A 27 8.45 41.12 23.68
N GLN A 28 8.91 40.33 24.66
CA GLN A 28 8.81 38.87 24.61
C GLN A 28 7.36 38.37 24.53
N THR A 29 6.44 39.03 25.24
CA THR A 29 5.01 38.68 25.22
C THR A 29 4.41 38.94 23.84
N ILE A 30 4.65 40.12 23.27
CA ILE A 30 4.17 40.47 21.92
C ILE A 30 4.76 39.53 20.87
N LEU A 31 6.07 39.27 20.95
CA LEU A 31 6.77 38.34 20.06
C LEU A 31 6.21 36.92 20.20
N GLY A 32 5.94 36.46 21.42
CA GLY A 32 5.35 35.15 21.68
C GLY A 32 3.98 34.99 21.05
N ILE A 33 3.12 36.02 21.14
CA ILE A 33 1.80 36.02 20.49
C ILE A 33 1.95 35.92 18.96
N PHE A 34 2.87 36.70 18.38
CA PHE A 34 3.11 36.65 16.93
C PHE A 34 3.65 35.29 16.48
N LEU A 35 4.64 34.73 17.19
CA LEU A 35 5.22 33.43 16.86
C LEU A 35 4.22 32.28 17.06
N ALA A 36 3.29 32.40 18.01
CA ALA A 36 2.22 31.42 18.19
C ALA A 36 1.30 31.37 16.96
N GLN A 37 0.96 32.51 16.37
CA GLN A 37 0.18 32.55 15.12
C GLN A 37 0.95 31.91 13.96
N VAL A 38 2.27 32.11 13.89
CA VAL A 38 3.12 31.45 12.88
C VAL A 38 3.15 29.94 13.11
N GLN A 39 3.22 29.47 14.36
CA GLN A 39 3.15 28.06 14.70
C GLN A 39 1.81 27.44 14.26
N GLU A 40 0.69 28.10 14.55
CA GLU A 40 -0.63 27.63 14.09
C GLU A 40 -0.71 27.55 12.56
N LEU A 41 -0.15 28.55 11.86
CA LEU A 41 -0.10 28.54 10.40
C LEU A 41 0.78 27.40 9.88
N GLU A 42 1.96 27.17 10.46
CA GLU A 42 2.83 26.05 10.09
C GLU A 42 2.11 24.71 10.30
N SER A 43 1.51 24.50 11.47
CA SER A 43 0.75 23.29 11.78
C SER A 43 -0.37 23.05 10.76
N ALA A 44 -1.12 24.10 10.39
CA ALA A 44 -2.17 24.00 9.39
C ALA A 44 -1.64 23.65 7.98
N ILE A 45 -0.52 24.27 7.57
CA ILE A 45 0.13 23.97 6.27
C ILE A 45 0.66 22.55 6.24
N VAL A 46 1.37 22.12 7.28
CA VAL A 46 1.93 20.77 7.39
C VAL A 46 0.80 19.74 7.38
N GLN A 47 -0.27 19.96 8.14
CA GLN A 47 -1.43 19.08 8.13
C GLN A 47 -2.07 18.97 6.73
N GLY A 48 -2.23 20.11 6.04
CA GLY A 48 -2.72 20.12 4.66
C GLY A 48 -1.84 19.30 3.72
N LEU A 49 -0.52 19.51 3.77
CA LEU A 49 0.46 18.76 2.98
C LEU A 49 0.43 17.26 3.31
N VAL A 50 0.34 16.89 4.59
CA VAL A 50 0.31 15.49 5.03
C VAL A 50 -0.86 14.75 4.40
N LEU A 51 -2.05 15.37 4.36
CA LEU A 51 -3.25 14.81 3.74
C LEU A 51 -3.18 14.75 2.21
N THR A 52 -2.27 15.51 1.58
CA THR A 52 -2.07 15.44 0.13
C THR A 52 -1.25 14.23 -0.32
N TYR A 53 -0.39 13.69 0.55
CA TYR A 53 0.42 12.53 0.20
C TYR A 53 -0.44 11.28 0.04
N LEU A 54 -0.18 10.51 -1.02
CA LEU A 54 -0.93 9.28 -1.32
C LEU A 54 -1.04 8.32 -0.11
N ALA A 55 0.01 8.23 0.70
CA ALA A 55 0.04 7.39 1.91
C ALA A 55 -1.07 7.73 2.92
N ASN A 56 -1.43 9.01 3.04
CA ASN A 56 -2.43 9.51 4.00
C ASN A 56 -3.67 10.10 3.32
N ALA A 57 -3.69 10.18 2.00
CA ALA A 57 -4.80 10.72 1.23
C ALA A 57 -6.05 9.86 1.48
N THR A 58 -7.16 10.54 1.70
CA THR A 58 -8.49 9.95 1.91
C THR A 58 -9.53 10.72 1.11
N GLY A 59 -10.70 10.09 0.89
CA GLY A 59 -11.84 10.71 0.21
C GLY A 59 -11.47 11.34 -1.13
N TRP A 60 -11.78 12.64 -1.29
CA TRP A 60 -11.59 13.37 -2.55
C TRP A 60 -10.14 13.43 -3.02
N MET A 61 -9.17 13.59 -2.11
CA MET A 61 -7.76 13.67 -2.51
C MET A 61 -7.29 12.33 -3.09
N LEU A 62 -7.74 11.22 -2.51
CA LEU A 62 -7.43 9.88 -3.02
C LEU A 62 -8.05 9.65 -4.41
N GLU A 63 -9.23 10.22 -4.67
CA GLU A 63 -9.83 10.21 -6.01
C GLU A 63 -9.01 11.00 -7.03
N GLN A 64 -8.43 12.15 -6.64
CA GLN A 64 -7.55 12.91 -7.54
C GLN A 64 -6.30 12.11 -7.89
N TRP A 65 -5.68 11.44 -6.90
CA TRP A 65 -4.58 10.53 -7.17
C TRP A 65 -4.96 9.43 -8.15
N GLY A 66 -6.11 8.79 -7.95
CA GLY A 66 -6.64 7.80 -8.88
C GLY A 66 -6.78 8.32 -10.31
N LYS A 67 -7.36 9.51 -10.48
CA LYS A 67 -7.48 10.17 -11.79
C LYS A 67 -6.13 10.46 -12.44
N ILE A 68 -5.14 10.90 -11.65
CA ILE A 68 -3.78 11.17 -12.13
C ILE A 68 -3.09 9.90 -12.64
N VAL A 69 -3.23 8.79 -11.92
CA VAL A 69 -2.57 7.52 -12.27
C VAL A 69 -3.35 6.68 -13.28
N GLY A 70 -4.61 7.04 -13.55
CA GLY A 70 -5.52 6.30 -14.42
C GLY A 70 -6.28 5.16 -13.74
N GLU A 71 -6.33 5.14 -12.40
CA GLU A 71 -7.08 4.18 -11.60
C GLU A 71 -8.30 4.86 -10.98
N LEU A 72 -9.46 4.77 -11.63
CA LEU A 72 -10.69 5.31 -11.06
C LEU A 72 -11.22 4.41 -9.94
N ARG A 73 -11.85 5.02 -8.93
CA ARG A 73 -12.48 4.25 -7.86
C ARG A 73 -13.54 3.31 -8.44
N PRO A 74 -13.49 2.01 -8.14
CA PRO A 74 -14.49 1.07 -8.62
C PRO A 74 -15.85 1.37 -7.98
N ALA A 75 -16.93 1.10 -8.73
CA ALA A 75 -18.29 1.33 -8.24
C ALA A 75 -18.76 0.27 -7.22
N TYR A 76 -18.09 -0.88 -7.17
CA TYR A 76 -18.46 -2.03 -6.33
C TYR A 76 -17.20 -2.71 -5.76
N GLY A 77 -17.38 -3.50 -4.70
CA GLY A 77 -16.30 -4.19 -3.98
C GLY A 77 -15.68 -3.35 -2.86
N ASP A 78 -14.71 -3.91 -2.14
CA ASP A 78 -14.14 -3.28 -0.94
C ASP A 78 -13.46 -1.94 -1.25
N ALA A 79 -12.83 -1.80 -2.43
CA ALA A 79 -12.22 -0.55 -2.88
C ALA A 79 -13.23 0.59 -3.14
N ALA A 80 -14.53 0.28 -3.28
CA ALA A 80 -15.55 1.30 -3.45
C ALA A 80 -15.80 2.09 -2.15
N THR A 81 -15.60 1.45 -0.99
CA THR A 81 -15.91 2.02 0.34
C THR A 81 -14.69 2.15 1.24
N ASP A 82 -13.65 1.34 1.05
CA ASP A 82 -12.42 1.36 1.84
C ASP A 82 -11.25 2.07 1.11
N ASP A 83 -10.80 3.19 1.68
CA ASP A 83 -9.69 3.98 1.18
C ASP A 83 -8.34 3.24 1.25
N ASN A 84 -8.16 2.29 2.17
CA ASN A 84 -6.92 1.51 2.25
C ASN A 84 -6.79 0.55 1.08
N VAL A 85 -7.88 -0.14 0.75
CA VAL A 85 -7.95 -1.04 -0.42
C VAL A 85 -7.74 -0.23 -1.69
N TYR A 86 -8.43 0.90 -1.85
CA TYR A 86 -8.28 1.75 -3.03
C TYR A 86 -6.86 2.34 -3.18
N ARG A 87 -6.22 2.73 -2.06
CA ARG A 87 -4.82 3.15 -2.07
C ARG A 87 -3.88 2.04 -2.53
N GLY A 88 -4.14 0.80 -2.12
CA GLY A 88 -3.44 -0.38 -2.63
C GLY A 88 -3.52 -0.50 -4.16
N LEU A 89 -4.71 -0.31 -4.73
CA LEU A 89 -4.91 -0.31 -6.19
C LEU A 89 -4.15 0.81 -6.90
N ILE A 90 -4.16 2.03 -6.34
CA ILE A 90 -3.39 3.16 -6.88
C ILE A 90 -1.89 2.84 -6.86
N TYR A 91 -1.36 2.29 -5.77
CA TYR A 91 0.05 1.88 -5.72
C TYR A 91 0.37 0.78 -6.75
N ALA A 92 -0.52 -0.20 -6.92
CA ALA A 92 -0.36 -1.23 -7.94
C ALA A 92 -0.35 -0.62 -9.35
N ARG A 93 -1.25 0.32 -9.67
CA ARG A 93 -1.27 1.05 -10.94
C ARG A 93 0.02 1.84 -11.18
N ILE A 94 0.53 2.53 -10.15
CA ILE A 94 1.83 3.22 -10.24
C ILE A 94 2.96 2.23 -10.54
N ALA A 95 2.94 1.04 -9.94
CA ALA A 95 3.93 0.01 -10.22
C ALA A 95 3.82 -0.52 -11.65
N VAL A 96 2.60 -0.73 -12.17
CA VAL A 96 2.34 -1.12 -13.56
C VAL A 96 2.87 -0.07 -14.53
N ASN A 97 2.55 1.21 -14.31
CA ASN A 97 2.97 2.31 -15.19
C ASN A 97 4.49 2.49 -15.24
N ASN A 98 5.21 2.04 -14.20
CA ASN A 98 6.68 2.09 -14.11
C ASN A 98 7.35 0.73 -14.35
N SER A 99 6.58 -0.30 -14.71
CA SER A 99 7.08 -1.65 -14.91
C SER A 99 7.90 -1.74 -16.20
N HIS A 100 8.97 -2.53 -16.16
CA HIS A 100 9.77 -2.88 -17.34
C HIS A 100 9.44 -4.30 -17.84
N GLY A 101 8.38 -4.90 -17.31
CA GLY A 101 7.96 -6.25 -17.62
C GLY A 101 8.89 -7.33 -17.07
N THR A 102 9.66 -7.01 -16.03
CA THR A 102 10.59 -7.95 -15.42
C THR A 102 9.93 -8.77 -14.31
N LEU A 103 10.47 -9.95 -14.01
CA LEU A 103 9.97 -10.80 -12.93
C LEU A 103 9.89 -10.08 -11.56
N PRO A 104 10.89 -9.26 -11.15
CA PRO A 104 10.77 -8.43 -9.93
C PRO A 104 9.59 -7.46 -9.95
N ASP A 105 9.22 -6.91 -11.11
CA ASP A 105 8.07 -6.01 -11.24
C ASP A 105 6.76 -6.76 -10.99
N VAL A 106 6.64 -7.98 -11.55
CA VAL A 106 5.50 -8.89 -11.30
C VAL A 106 5.36 -9.17 -9.79
N TYR A 107 6.45 -9.54 -9.13
CA TYR A 107 6.44 -9.77 -7.68
C TYR A 107 6.04 -8.52 -6.88
N LYS A 108 6.51 -7.34 -7.29
CA LYS A 108 6.18 -6.08 -6.64
C LYS A 108 4.70 -5.75 -6.77
N ILE A 109 4.12 -5.93 -7.96
CA ILE A 109 2.70 -5.68 -8.23
C ILE A 109 1.83 -6.64 -7.41
N LEU A 110 2.16 -7.95 -7.42
CA LEU A 110 1.43 -8.96 -6.65
C LEU A 110 1.41 -8.63 -5.14
N ARG A 111 2.55 -8.22 -4.57
CA ARG A 111 2.62 -7.80 -3.17
C ARG A 111 1.77 -6.57 -2.86
N LEU A 112 1.73 -5.59 -3.77
CA LEU A 112 0.88 -4.39 -3.60
C LEU A 112 -0.61 -4.72 -3.64
N LEU A 113 -1.00 -5.78 -4.35
CA LEU A 113 -2.36 -6.29 -4.39
C LEU A 113 -2.72 -7.24 -3.24
N GLN A 114 -1.82 -7.42 -2.25
CA GLN A 114 -1.94 -8.38 -1.15
C GLN A 114 -2.00 -9.86 -1.56
N ALA A 115 -1.50 -10.21 -2.75
CA ALA A 115 -1.24 -11.61 -3.08
C ALA A 115 -0.06 -12.10 -2.22
N SER A 116 -0.34 -13.02 -1.31
CA SER A 116 0.64 -13.57 -0.36
C SER A 116 1.45 -14.69 -1.00
N GLN A 117 2.72 -14.80 -0.60
CA GLN A 117 3.67 -15.81 -1.08
C GLN A 117 3.60 -16.12 -2.60
N PRO A 118 3.64 -15.09 -3.48
CA PRO A 118 3.61 -15.33 -4.91
C PRO A 118 4.75 -16.26 -5.33
N LYS A 119 4.46 -17.20 -6.22
CA LYS A 119 5.44 -18.03 -6.93
C LYS A 119 5.15 -17.87 -8.41
N VAL A 120 6.18 -17.48 -9.16
CA VAL A 120 6.07 -17.30 -10.60
C VAL A 120 7.01 -18.29 -11.28
N ARG A 121 6.48 -19.04 -12.24
CA ARG A 121 7.22 -20.05 -13.02
C ARG A 121 6.94 -19.84 -14.50
N GLU A 122 7.98 -19.91 -15.30
CA GLU A 122 7.85 -19.87 -16.76
C GLU A 122 7.39 -21.22 -17.31
N ILE A 123 6.39 -21.20 -18.17
CA ILE A 123 5.85 -22.31 -18.96
C ILE A 123 6.02 -21.96 -20.44
N PHE A 124 6.83 -22.75 -21.14
CA PHE A 124 7.03 -22.61 -22.57
C PHE A 124 5.73 -22.83 -23.37
N PRO A 125 5.48 -22.08 -24.46
CA PRO A 125 6.43 -21.20 -25.14
C PRO A 125 6.35 -19.69 -24.84
N ALA A 126 5.39 -19.19 -24.06
CA ALA A 126 5.29 -17.76 -23.67
C ALA A 126 4.20 -17.56 -22.60
N THR A 127 4.25 -18.36 -21.55
CA THR A 127 3.23 -18.32 -20.49
C THR A 127 3.91 -18.33 -19.14
N ASP A 128 3.53 -17.41 -18.26
CA ASP A 128 3.95 -17.46 -16.87
C ASP A 128 2.81 -17.99 -16.01
N GLN A 129 3.12 -18.99 -15.19
CA GLN A 129 2.22 -19.46 -14.15
C GLN A 129 2.51 -18.69 -12.87
N VAL A 130 1.50 -18.00 -12.36
CA VAL A 130 1.52 -17.26 -11.11
C VAL A 130 0.63 -18.01 -10.12
N GLU A 131 1.25 -18.46 -9.05
CA GLU A 131 0.60 -19.09 -7.91
C GLU A 131 0.68 -18.14 -6.73
N TYR A 132 -0.42 -17.89 -6.02
CA TYR A 132 -0.38 -17.09 -4.79
C TYR A 132 -1.36 -17.62 -3.75
N THR A 133 -1.20 -17.15 -2.52
CA THR A 133 -2.10 -17.40 -1.39
C THR A 133 -2.71 -16.08 -0.89
N GLY A 134 -3.69 -16.18 0.02
CA GLY A 134 -4.33 -15.02 0.63
C GLY A 134 -5.43 -14.39 -0.23
N THR A 135 -6.08 -13.35 0.32
CA THR A 135 -7.20 -12.64 -0.29
C THR A 135 -6.74 -11.31 -0.91
N PRO A 136 -6.37 -11.27 -2.19
CA PRO A 136 -5.97 -10.03 -2.84
C PRO A 136 -7.13 -9.03 -2.94
N TYR A 137 -6.80 -7.75 -3.13
CA TYR A 137 -7.80 -6.67 -3.26
C TYR A 137 -8.72 -6.79 -4.49
N ILE A 138 -8.29 -7.57 -5.48
CA ILE A 138 -8.99 -7.76 -6.75
C ILE A 138 -9.01 -9.24 -7.10
N SER A 139 -9.99 -9.64 -7.91
CA SER A 139 -10.11 -11.03 -8.38
C SER A 139 -8.90 -11.46 -9.23
N GLY A 140 -8.61 -12.76 -9.27
CA GLY A 140 -7.51 -13.32 -10.07
C GLY A 140 -7.59 -12.94 -11.57
N ALA A 141 -8.80 -12.80 -12.13
CA ALA A 141 -8.99 -12.33 -13.51
C ALA A 141 -8.52 -10.89 -13.72
N GLN A 142 -8.72 -10.02 -12.72
CA GLN A 142 -8.24 -8.64 -12.75
C GLN A 142 -6.73 -8.56 -12.47
N ILE A 143 -6.18 -9.42 -11.61
CA ILE A 143 -4.72 -9.53 -11.43
C ILE A 143 -4.07 -9.87 -12.77
N ARG A 144 -4.65 -10.82 -13.52
CA ARG A 144 -4.17 -11.18 -14.85
C ARG A 144 -4.13 -9.99 -15.78
N SER A 145 -5.21 -9.22 -15.91
CA SER A 145 -5.22 -8.06 -16.79
C SER A 145 -4.24 -6.97 -16.35
N VAL A 146 -4.05 -6.79 -15.04
CA VAL A 146 -3.05 -5.88 -14.47
C VAL A 146 -1.63 -6.31 -14.82
N LEU A 147 -1.32 -7.61 -14.72
CA LEU A 147 -0.01 -8.15 -15.07
C LEU A 147 0.24 -8.11 -16.58
N GLU A 148 -0.74 -8.46 -17.40
CA GLU A 148 -0.65 -8.35 -18.87
C GLU A 148 -0.39 -6.90 -19.32
N LEU A 149 -0.91 -5.89 -18.60
CA LEU A 149 -0.59 -4.49 -18.83
C LEU A 149 0.83 -4.09 -18.39
N ALA A 150 1.38 -4.79 -17.39
CA ALA A 150 2.68 -4.49 -16.81
C ALA A 150 3.85 -5.18 -17.52
N THR A 151 3.60 -6.19 -18.35
CA THR A 151 4.63 -7.00 -18.98
C THR A 151 4.58 -6.99 -20.51
N ALA A 152 5.62 -7.55 -21.13
CA ALA A 152 5.62 -7.92 -22.54
C ALA A 152 4.43 -8.86 -22.87
N PRO A 153 4.06 -9.08 -24.15
CA PRO A 153 2.90 -9.91 -24.52
C PRO A 153 3.14 -11.40 -24.22
N ILE A 154 3.05 -11.75 -22.94
CA ILE A 154 3.06 -13.09 -22.39
C ILE A 154 1.71 -13.38 -21.76
N THR A 155 1.30 -14.64 -21.77
CA THR A 155 0.04 -15.05 -21.14
C THR A 155 0.28 -15.39 -19.68
N PHE A 156 -0.60 -14.96 -18.78
CA PHE A 156 -0.56 -15.40 -17.38
C PHE A 156 -1.63 -16.46 -17.10
N ASN A 157 -1.20 -17.57 -16.51
CA ASN A 157 -2.10 -18.49 -15.83
C ASN A 157 -2.02 -18.21 -14.33
N ILE A 158 -3.13 -17.81 -13.74
CA ILE A 158 -3.20 -17.42 -12.34
C ILE A 158 -3.99 -18.47 -11.58
N THR A 159 -3.40 -18.98 -10.51
CA THR A 159 -4.07 -19.93 -9.62
C THR A 159 -3.86 -19.52 -8.18
N GLU A 160 -4.97 -19.28 -7.48
CA GLU A 160 -4.96 -19.11 -6.03
C GLU A 160 -4.96 -20.50 -5.38
N TYR A 161 -4.04 -20.72 -4.44
CA TYR A 161 -4.01 -21.94 -3.64
C TYR A 161 -4.31 -21.61 -2.18
N PRO A 162 -5.18 -22.37 -1.52
CA PRO A 162 -5.43 -22.17 -0.11
C PRO A 162 -4.18 -22.54 0.71
N GLU A 163 -3.84 -21.75 1.72
CA GLU A 163 -2.70 -21.98 2.62
C GLU A 163 -2.78 -23.32 3.37
N SER A 164 -3.96 -23.97 3.34
CA SER A 164 -4.28 -25.26 3.96
C SER A 164 -4.57 -26.37 2.91
N GLY A 165 -4.09 -26.23 1.67
CA GLY A 165 -4.36 -27.19 0.60
C GLY A 165 -3.34 -28.33 0.50
N GLY A 166 -3.26 -29.21 1.50
CA GLY A 166 -2.76 -30.56 1.24
C GLY A 166 -3.74 -31.31 0.31
N PHE A 167 -3.26 -32.26 -0.49
CA PHE A 167 -4.15 -33.17 -1.22
C PHE A 167 -5.14 -33.80 -0.22
N CYS A 168 -6.43 -33.56 -0.44
CA CYS A 168 -7.51 -34.23 0.28
C CYS A 168 -8.50 -34.78 -0.74
N LEU A 169 -8.95 -36.02 -0.53
CA LEU A 169 -10.09 -36.56 -1.25
C LEU A 169 -11.37 -35.99 -0.63
N ASP A 170 -12.39 -35.72 -1.44
CA ASP A 170 -13.64 -35.05 -1.08
C ASP A 170 -14.15 -35.42 0.32
N GLY A 171 -13.98 -34.53 1.31
CA GLY A 171 -14.48 -34.76 2.66
C GLY A 171 -13.85 -34.00 3.84
N GLY A 172 -12.75 -33.26 3.69
CA GLY A 172 -12.23 -32.40 4.78
C GLY A 172 -10.73 -32.52 5.06
N ARG A 173 -10.30 -31.91 6.19
CA ARG A 173 -8.91 -31.62 6.57
C ARG A 173 -7.96 -32.78 6.24
N GLY A 174 -7.08 -32.55 5.25
CA GLY A 174 -6.07 -33.49 4.81
C GLY A 174 -5.11 -33.84 5.94
N LEU A 175 -5.35 -34.99 6.57
CA LEU A 175 -4.37 -35.69 7.39
C LEU A 175 -3.42 -36.37 6.40
N GLY A 176 -2.21 -35.82 6.26
CA GLY A 176 -1.10 -36.62 5.73
C GLY A 176 -1.02 -37.92 6.54
N LEU A 177 -0.60 -39.02 5.88
CA LEU A 177 -0.45 -40.36 6.44
C LEU A 177 -0.20 -40.33 7.96
N ASP A 178 -1.26 -40.50 8.75
CA ASP A 178 -1.14 -40.57 10.21
C ASP A 178 -0.20 -41.74 10.53
N ASP A 179 0.76 -41.47 11.42
CA ASP A 179 1.86 -42.35 11.81
C ASP A 179 1.42 -43.81 11.89
N GLY A 180 1.93 -44.63 10.97
CA GLY A 180 1.47 -46.00 10.72
C GLY A 180 1.48 -46.90 11.95
N ILE A 181 0.34 -46.99 12.64
CA ILE A 181 0.08 -48.01 13.64
C ILE A 181 -1.03 -48.93 13.11
N LEU A 182 -0.60 -50.12 12.66
CA LEU A 182 -1.49 -51.24 12.36
C LEU A 182 -1.96 -51.84 13.69
N ALA A 183 -3.20 -51.54 14.10
CA ALA A 183 -3.82 -52.23 15.22
C ALA A 183 -4.09 -53.70 14.83
N ILE A 184 -3.34 -54.62 15.46
CA ILE A 184 -3.58 -56.06 15.36
C ILE A 184 -4.78 -56.39 16.27
N SER A 185 -5.88 -56.86 15.68
CA SER A 185 -7.05 -57.34 16.42
C SER A 185 -6.79 -58.73 17.01
N HIS A 186 -7.01 -58.88 18.31
CA HIS A 186 -7.27 -60.17 18.95
C HIS A 186 -8.77 -60.42 19.08
#